data_AF-A0A7X9HTM5-F1
#
_entry.id   AF-A0A7X9HTM5-F1
#
_cell.length_a   1.000
_cell.length_b   1.000
_cell.length_c   1.000
_cell.angle_alpha   90.00
_cell.angle_beta   90.00
_cell.angle_gamma   90.00
#
_symmetry.space_group_name_H-M   'P 1'
#
loop_
_entity.id
_entity.type
_entity.pdbx_description
1 polymer ?
#
loop_
_entity_poly.entity_id
_entity_poly.type
_entity_poly.pdbx_seq_one_letter_code
_entity_poly.pdbx_strand_id
1 'polypeptide(L)' 'MKLGVSSYSFSKLMADNSMTLLEVIGKAKEMGFDVIEFSGLKLPEGEKLETFAEKVKEECARVGIEIGNYTI' A
#
# COMPACT_ATOMS: atom_id res chain seq x y z
N MET A 1 21.18 1.23 3.72
CA MET A 1 20.36 0.03 3.42
C MET A 1 18.92 0.41 3.73
N LYS A 2 17.95 0.08 2.86
CA LYS A 2 16.53 0.36 3.10
C LYS A 2 15.80 -0.92 3.48
N LEU A 3 14.86 -0.86 4.41
CA LEU A 3 14.00 -2.00 4.77
C LEU A 3 12.67 -1.90 4.03
N GLY A 4 12.36 -2.93 3.23
CA GLY A 4 11.14 -3.00 2.42
C GLY A 4 10.12 -4.00 2.95
N VAL A 5 8.84 -3.78 2.64
CA VAL A 5 7.74 -4.73 2.87
C VAL A 5 6.80 -4.79 1.67
N SER A 6 6.22 -5.95 1.41
CA SER A 6 5.19 -6.12 0.37
C SER A 6 3.79 -5.93 0.95
N SER A 7 2.89 -5.30 0.20
CA SER A 7 1.46 -5.24 0.53
C SER A 7 0.84 -6.64 0.70
N TYR A 8 1.42 -7.67 0.08
CA TYR A 8 1.03 -9.06 0.26
C TYR A 8 1.11 -9.53 1.72
N SER A 9 2.07 -9.01 2.49
CA SER A 9 2.21 -9.32 3.93
C SER A 9 0.99 -8.89 4.75
N PHE A 10 0.15 -7.99 4.21
CA PHE A 10 -1.09 -7.49 4.83
C PHE A 10 -2.36 -8.05 4.16
N SER A 11 -2.21 -9.01 3.23
CA SER A 11 -3.31 -9.55 2.43
C SER A 11 -4.48 -10.06 3.26
N LYS A 12 -4.23 -10.70 4.41
CA LYS A 12 -5.28 -11.17 5.32
C LYS A 12 -6.13 -10.02 5.87
N LEU A 13 -5.49 -8.94 6.33
CA LEU A 13 -6.16 -7.76 6.89
C LEU A 13 -6.96 -7.00 5.82
N MET A 14 -6.45 -7.00 4.58
CA MET A 14 -7.20 -6.47 3.46
C MET A 14 -8.36 -7.39 3.07
N ALA A 15 -8.20 -8.71 3.14
CA ALA A 15 -9.22 -9.68 2.77
C ALA A 15 -10.41 -9.70 3.73
N ASP A 16 -10.17 -9.58 5.04
CA ASP A 16 -11.22 -9.50 6.06
C ASP A 16 -11.76 -8.08 6.31
N ASN A 17 -11.29 -7.10 5.52
CA ASN A 17 -11.63 -5.68 5.62
C ASN A 17 -11.28 -5.04 6.97
N SER A 18 -10.35 -5.62 7.75
CA SER A 18 -9.81 -4.98 8.95
C SER A 18 -8.92 -3.77 8.62
N MET A 19 -8.33 -3.74 7.41
CA MET A 19 -7.56 -2.60 6.91
C MET A 19 -7.75 -2.41 5.40
N THR A 20 -7.85 -1.16 4.98
CA THR A 20 -7.77 -0.74 3.59
C THR A 20 -6.31 -0.68 3.10
N LEU A 21 -6.10 -0.66 1.78
CA LEU A 21 -4.74 -0.50 1.23
C LEU A 21 -4.07 0.81 1.69
N LEU A 22 -4.83 1.90 1.81
CA LEU A 22 -4.29 3.19 2.25
C LEU A 22 -3.85 3.14 3.73
N GLU A 23 -4.61 2.46 4.59
CA GLU A 23 -4.21 2.23 5.98
C GLU A 23 -2.97 1.31 6.07
N VAL A 24 -2.83 0.33 5.18
CA VAL A 24 -1.63 -0.53 5.10
C VAL A 24 -0.38 0.30 4.78
N ILE A 25 -0.46 1.31 3.92
CA ILE A 25 0.66 2.21 3.60
C ILE A 25 1.11 2.95 4.87
N GLY A 26 0.16 3.53 5.61
CA GLY A 26 0.44 4.18 6.89
C GLY A 26 1.02 3.21 7.92
N LYS A 27 0.49 1.99 8.00
CA LYS A 27 0.95 0.97 8.93
C LYS A 27 2.36 0.50 8.62
N ALA A 28 2.71 0.31 7.36
CA ALA A 28 4.07 -0.03 6.95
C ALA A 28 5.07 1.04 7.42
N LYS A 29 4.72 2.33 7.28
CA LYS A 29 5.55 3.42 7.79
C LYS A 29 5.66 3.40 9.32
N GLU A 30 4.54 3.23 10.02
CA GLU A 30 4.49 3.14 11.49
C GLU A 30 5.37 2.00 12.03
N MET A 31 5.43 0.88 11.30
CA MET A 31 6.27 -0.28 11.61
C MET A 31 7.77 -0.07 11.32
N GLY A 32 8.15 1.05 10.73
CA GLY A 32 9.54 1.41 10.46
C GLY A 32 10.09 0.97 9.10
N PHE A 33 9.23 0.61 8.15
CA PHE A 33 9.67 0.33 6.78
C PHE A 33 9.96 1.63 6.01
N ASP A 34 10.98 1.57 5.15
CA ASP A 34 11.39 2.66 4.26
C ASP A 34 10.68 2.58 2.90
N VAL A 35 10.38 1.35 2.47
CA VAL A 35 9.87 1.03 1.13
C VAL A 35 8.66 0.11 1.26
N ILE A 36 7.62 0.36 0.45
CA ILE A 36 6.50 -0.55 0.25
C ILE A 36 6.43 -0.99 -1.21
N GLU A 37 6.19 -2.28 -1.43
CA GLU A 37 5.95 -2.89 -2.73
C GLU A 37 4.48 -3.32 -2.84
N PHE A 38 3.91 -3.24 -4.04
CA PHE A 38 2.51 -3.56 -4.26
C PHE A 38 2.35 -4.86 -5.06
N SER A 39 1.72 -5.86 -4.45
CA SER A 39 1.24 -7.09 -5.10
C SER A 39 -0.21 -6.90 -5.55
N GLY A 40 -0.38 -6.22 -6.67
CA GLY A 40 -1.68 -5.69 -7.10
C GLY A 40 -2.20 -4.54 -6.21
N LEU A 41 -3.32 -3.93 -6.65
CA LEU A 41 -4.08 -2.94 -5.87
C LEU A 41 -5.49 -3.47 -5.65
N LYS A 42 -5.89 -3.69 -4.39
CA LYS A 42 -7.27 -4.02 -4.06
C LYS A 42 -8.12 -2.75 -4.18
N LEU A 43 -8.92 -2.67 -5.25
CA LEU A 43 -9.79 -1.54 -5.51
C LEU A 43 -11.05 -1.60 -4.62
N PRO A 44 -11.42 -0.49 -3.97
CA PRO A 44 -12.78 -0.31 -3.45
C PRO A 44 -13.82 -0.38 -4.57
N GLU A 45 -15.05 -0.73 -4.23
CA GLU A 45 -16.16 -0.78 -5.19
C GLU A 45 -16.37 0.59 -5.86
N GLY A 46 -16.48 0.60 -7.19
CA GLY A 46 -16.68 1.82 -7.98
C GLY A 46 -15.40 2.61 -8.31
N GLU A 47 -14.24 2.24 -7.77
CA GLU A 47 -12.96 2.86 -8.13
C GLU A 47 -12.38 2.29 -9.43
N LYS A 48 -11.65 3.13 -10.16
CA LYS A 48 -10.83 2.72 -11.31
C LYS A 48 -9.38 2.61 -10.89
N LEU A 49 -8.63 1.73 -11.56
CA LEU A 49 -7.23 1.48 -11.22
C LEU A 49 -6.38 2.75 -11.32
N GLU A 50 -6.59 3.55 -12.37
CA GLU A 50 -5.82 4.76 -12.67
C GLU A 50 -6.03 5.83 -11.59
N THR A 51 -7.28 6.11 -11.24
CA THR A 51 -7.62 7.10 -10.20
C THR A 51 -7.23 6.63 -8.80
N PHE A 52 -7.26 5.32 -8.57
CA PHE A 52 -6.84 4.75 -7.28
C PHE A 52 -5.33 4.71 -7.13
N ALA A 53 -4.57 4.49 -8.21
CA ALA A 53 -3.12 4.56 -8.21
C ALA A 53 -2.61 5.96 -7.81
N GLU A 54 -3.31 7.03 -8.21
CA GLU A 54 -3.03 8.39 -7.76
C GLU A 54 -3.17 8.52 -6.25
N LYS A 55 -4.27 8.02 -5.67
CA LYS A 55 -4.50 8.01 -4.21
C LYS A 55 -3.42 7.24 -3.45
N VAL A 56 -2.99 6.10 -3.98
CA VAL A 56 -1.90 5.29 -3.42
C VAL A 56 -0.59 6.09 -3.40
N LYS A 57 -0.26 6.77 -4.51
CA LYS A 57 0.93 7.62 -4.61
C LYS A 57 0.87 8.80 -3.62
N GLU A 58 -0.28 9.46 -3.53
CA GLU A 58 -0.50 10.57 -2.60
C GLU A 58 -0.34 10.13 -1.15
N GLU A 59 -0.88 8.97 -0.79
CA GLU A 59 -0.78 8.42 0.56
C GLU A 59 0.68 8.03 0.90
N CYS A 60 1.40 7.38 -0.02
CA CYS A 60 2.83 7.10 0.15
C CYS A 60 3.65 8.39 0.38
N ALA A 61 3.37 9.44 -0.39
CA ALA A 61 4.00 10.74 -0.23
C ALA A 61 3.64 11.39 1.11
N ARG A 62 2.37 11.30 1.53
CA ARG A 62 1.86 11.87 2.79
C ARG A 62 2.52 11.24 4.00
N VAL A 63 2.73 9.92 4.02
CA VAL A 63 3.37 9.22 5.15
C VAL A 63 4.89 9.15 5.05
N GLY A 64 5.46 9.49 3.89
CA GLY A 64 6.90 9.44 3.66
C GLY A 64 7.45 8.02 3.59
N ILE A 65 6.79 7.15 2.81
CA ILE A 65 7.26 5.81 2.46
C ILE A 65 7.47 5.72 0.94
N GLU A 66 8.57 5.11 0.52
CA GLU A 66 8.92 4.99 -0.91
C GLU A 66 8.18 3.83 -1.57
N ILE A 67 7.80 4.01 -2.84
CA ILE A 67 7.23 2.94 -3.65
C ILE A 67 8.39 2.18 -4.30
N GLY A 68 8.59 0.91 -3.92
CA GLY A 68 9.71 0.10 -4.41
C GLY A 68 9.41 -0.60 -5.74
N ASN A 69 8.21 -1.16 -5.86
CA ASN A 69 7.82 -1.99 -7.00
C ASN A 69 6.29 -2.13 -7.08
N TYR A 70 5.79 -2.44 -8.28
CA TYR A 70 4.43 -2.91 -8.52
C TYR A 70 4.49 -4.20 -9.34
N THR A 71 3.88 -5.28 -8.84
CA THR A 71 3.87 -6.60 -9.49
C THR A 71 2.47 -7.18 -9.49
N ILE A 72 2.13 -7.85 -10.60
CA ILE A 72 0.82 -8.45 -10.88
C ILE A 72 0.88 -9.97 -10.89
#